data_AF-A0A316BCV3-F1
#
_entry.id   AF-A0A316BCV3-F1
#
_cell.length_a   1.000
_cell.length_b   1.000
_cell.length_c   1.000
_cell.angle_alpha   90.00
_cell.angle_beta   90.00
_cell.angle_gamma   90.00
#
_symmetry.space_group_name_H-M   'P 1'
#
loop_
_entity.id
_entity.type
_entity.pdbx_description
1 polymer ?
#
loop_
_entity_poly.entity_id
_entity_poly.type
_entity_poly.pdbx_seq_one_letter_code
_entity_poly.pdbx_strand_id
1 'polypeptide(L)'
;MRKIFAVLMTCVFLLSFAGCSKNKVDFEYEDFVTMEQLNTEGRFVARGYIESLFLGNREMFNKCFPEGYVEELGKAAGIDVFEQIAAATVISGTYMGDACREFRDVSVQNGYDAATFRSRICRVANCQYSDIGNVQIQRVQVLYKNAKVEKIADFYLTVYEIGGTWYMYELWSTEGF
;
A
#
# COMPACT_ATOMS: atom_id res chain seq x y z
N MET A 1 6.37 58.00 -37.78
CA MET A 1 5.64 57.01 -36.96
C MET A 1 6.06 55.59 -37.34
N ARG A 2 7.24 55.14 -36.87
CA ARG A 2 7.83 53.85 -37.34
C ARG A 2 8.61 53.09 -36.26
N LYS A 3 8.39 53.42 -34.98
CA LYS A 3 9.13 52.82 -33.84
C LYS A 3 8.25 52.25 -32.72
N ILE A 4 6.91 52.33 -32.83
CA ILE A 4 5.99 51.87 -31.77
C ILE A 4 5.47 50.43 -32.04
N PHE A 5 5.53 49.96 -33.29
CA PHE A 5 4.99 48.64 -33.65
C PHE A 5 5.88 47.45 -33.27
N ALA A 6 7.18 47.66 -33.03
CA ALA A 6 8.10 46.58 -32.67
C ALA A 6 8.02 46.16 -31.19
N VAL A 7 7.49 47.03 -30.32
CA VAL A 7 7.41 46.75 -28.87
C VAL A 7 6.20 45.86 -28.55
N LEU A 8 5.09 46.01 -29.29
CA LEU A 8 3.87 45.21 -29.08
C LEU A 8 3.97 43.75 -29.55
N MET A 9 4.89 43.44 -30.48
CA MET A 9 5.10 42.06 -30.95
C MET A 9 5.96 41.23 -30.00
N THR A 10 6.69 41.86 -29.08
CA THR A 10 7.59 41.17 -28.14
C THR A 10 6.85 40.74 -26.86
N CYS A 11 5.73 41.38 -26.51
CA CYS A 11 4.95 41.03 -25.32
C CYS A 11 4.05 39.79 -25.49
N VAL A 12 3.81 39.31 -26.71
CA VAL A 12 2.97 38.12 -26.95
C VAL A 12 3.76 36.81 -26.84
N PHE A 13 5.09 36.85 -26.99
CA PHE A 13 5.95 35.65 -26.89
C PHE A 13 6.39 35.30 -25.46
N LEU A 14 6.12 36.16 -24.48
CA LEU A 14 6.38 35.87 -23.06
C LEU A 14 5.22 35.12 -22.38
N LEU A 15 4.11 34.89 -23.07
CA LEU A 15 2.98 34.08 -22.58
C LEU A 15 3.15 32.57 -22.86
N SER A 16 4.22 32.15 -23.53
CA SER A 16 4.43 30.75 -23.93
C SER A 16 5.20 29.88 -22.93
N PHE A 17 5.62 30.45 -21.78
CA PHE A 17 6.33 29.70 -20.72
C PHE A 17 5.73 29.87 -19.32
N ALA A 18 4.42 30.16 -19.23
CA ALA A 18 3.67 29.70 -18.07
C ALA A 18 3.55 28.17 -18.17
N GLY A 19 4.65 27.49 -17.88
CA GLY A 19 4.68 26.03 -17.72
C GLY A 19 3.79 25.64 -16.55
N CYS A 20 2.50 25.47 -16.83
CA CYS A 20 1.57 24.69 -16.01
C CYS A 20 1.87 23.19 -16.19
N SER A 21 3.08 22.77 -15.85
CA SER A 21 3.42 21.36 -15.70
C SER A 21 4.27 21.16 -14.46
N LYS A 22 3.78 21.66 -13.33
CA LYS A 22 4.31 21.30 -12.02
C LYS A 22 3.16 20.64 -11.28
N ASN A 23 3.39 19.42 -10.81
CA ASN A 23 2.49 18.55 -10.04
C ASN A 23 1.84 17.38 -10.79
N LYS A 24 2.44 16.86 -11.88
CA LYS A 24 2.22 15.44 -12.19
C LYS A 24 3.32 14.66 -11.49
N VAL A 25 2.93 13.80 -10.56
CA VAL A 25 3.87 12.87 -9.94
C VAL A 25 4.15 11.77 -10.97
N ASP A 26 5.43 11.50 -11.22
CA ASP A 26 5.83 10.38 -12.08
C ASP A 26 5.63 9.08 -11.27
N PHE A 27 4.52 8.40 -11.52
CA PHE A 27 4.12 7.19 -10.81
C PHE A 27 3.62 6.15 -11.82
N GLU A 28 4.34 5.03 -11.90
CA GLU A 28 3.92 3.87 -12.67
C GLU A 28 3.08 2.97 -11.77
N TYR A 29 1.79 2.84 -12.09
CA TYR A 29 0.87 1.93 -11.42
C TYR A 29 1.07 0.51 -11.91
N GLU A 30 0.85 -0.43 -11.02
CA GLU A 30 0.63 -1.82 -11.41
C GLU A 30 -0.88 -2.08 -11.57
N ASP A 31 -1.25 -3.09 -12.34
CA ASP A 31 -2.65 -3.54 -12.42
C ASP A 31 -3.14 -3.96 -11.03
N PHE A 32 -4.44 -3.77 -10.77
CA PHE A 32 -5.06 -4.19 -9.51
C PHE A 32 -4.93 -5.69 -9.31
N VAL A 33 -4.69 -6.09 -8.06
CA VAL A 33 -4.58 -7.49 -7.69
C VAL A 33 -5.92 -8.19 -7.87
N THR A 34 -5.94 -9.29 -8.61
CA THR A 34 -7.13 -10.11 -8.74
C THR A 34 -7.24 -11.12 -7.60
N MET A 35 -8.45 -11.64 -7.36
CA MET A 35 -8.66 -12.72 -6.38
C MET A 35 -7.93 -14.03 -6.73
N GLU A 36 -7.51 -14.20 -7.99
CA GLU A 36 -6.71 -15.34 -8.46
C GLU A 36 -5.22 -15.14 -8.16
N GLN A 37 -4.74 -13.90 -8.20
CA GLN A 37 -3.36 -13.56 -7.84
C GLN A 37 -3.17 -13.46 -6.32
N LEU A 38 -4.22 -13.10 -5.59
CA LEU A 38 -4.18 -12.92 -4.14
C LEU A 38 -3.60 -14.16 -3.45
N ASN A 39 -2.73 -13.93 -2.47
CA ASN A 39 -2.03 -14.96 -1.70
C ASN A 39 -1.03 -15.86 -2.47
N THR A 40 -0.79 -15.63 -3.77
CA THR A 40 0.21 -16.43 -4.54
C THR A 40 1.65 -15.95 -4.33
N GLU A 41 1.85 -14.66 -4.01
CA GLU A 41 3.14 -14.06 -3.71
C GLU A 41 2.99 -12.96 -2.63
N GLY A 42 4.07 -12.66 -1.92
CA GLY A 42 4.09 -11.64 -0.86
C GLY A 42 3.63 -10.25 -1.33
N ARG A 43 4.01 -9.84 -2.55
CA ARG A 43 3.58 -8.56 -3.12
C ARG A 43 2.06 -8.50 -3.37
N PHE A 44 1.44 -9.61 -3.78
CA PHE A 44 0.02 -9.62 -4.12
C PHE A 44 -0.85 -9.58 -2.87
N VAL A 45 -0.47 -10.24 -1.78
CA VAL A 45 -1.19 -10.07 -0.51
C VAL A 45 -0.99 -8.69 0.09
N ALA A 46 0.21 -8.09 -0.03
CA ALA A 46 0.46 -6.73 0.46
C ALA A 46 -0.37 -5.69 -0.31
N ARG A 47 -0.33 -5.73 -1.64
CA ARG A 47 -1.12 -4.85 -2.50
C ARG A 47 -2.62 -5.11 -2.35
N GLY A 48 -3.06 -6.37 -2.39
CA GLY A 48 -4.46 -6.74 -2.19
C GLY A 48 -5.02 -6.26 -0.85
N TYR A 49 -4.23 -6.29 0.23
CA TYR A 49 -4.62 -5.70 1.51
C TYR A 49 -4.83 -4.18 1.40
N ILE A 50 -3.88 -3.45 0.81
CA ILE A 50 -4.01 -1.99 0.61
C ILE A 50 -5.20 -1.65 -0.28
N GLU A 51 -5.30 -2.27 -1.46
CA GLU A 51 -6.40 -2.09 -2.41
C GLU A 51 -7.76 -2.36 -1.74
N SER A 52 -7.85 -3.42 -0.91
CA SER A 52 -9.08 -3.75 -0.21
C SER A 52 -9.59 -2.64 0.71
N LEU A 53 -8.69 -1.96 1.41
CA LEU A 53 -9.01 -0.87 2.32
C LEU A 53 -9.48 0.38 1.56
N PHE A 54 -8.75 0.76 0.50
CA PHE A 54 -9.07 1.96 -0.28
C PHE A 54 -10.30 1.79 -1.19
N LEU A 55 -10.57 0.57 -1.65
CA LEU A 55 -11.67 0.26 -2.56
C LEU A 55 -12.91 -0.31 -1.84
N GLY A 56 -12.85 -0.52 -0.52
CA GLY A 56 -13.98 -1.08 0.23
C GLY A 56 -14.22 -2.57 -0.01
N ASN A 57 -13.22 -3.31 -0.51
CA ASN A 57 -13.38 -4.73 -0.88
C ASN A 57 -13.13 -5.65 0.32
N ARG A 58 -14.17 -5.86 1.13
CA ARG A 58 -14.11 -6.72 2.33
C ARG A 58 -13.74 -8.18 2.05
N GLU A 59 -14.14 -8.72 0.90
CA GLU A 59 -13.81 -10.11 0.55
C GLU A 59 -12.31 -10.29 0.36
N MET A 60 -11.68 -9.38 -0.40
CA MET A 60 -10.23 -9.35 -0.59
C MET A 60 -9.49 -9.13 0.73
N PHE A 61 -9.98 -8.21 1.55
CA PHE A 61 -9.42 -7.96 2.88
C PHE A 61 -9.41 -9.25 3.72
N ASN A 62 -10.54 -9.94 3.82
CA ASN A 62 -10.66 -11.17 4.61
C ASN A 62 -9.73 -12.28 4.10
N LYS A 63 -9.58 -12.42 2.77
CA LYS A 63 -8.65 -13.38 2.17
C LYS A 63 -7.17 -13.07 2.41
N CYS A 64 -6.81 -11.84 2.79
CA CYS A 64 -5.43 -11.53 3.16
C CYS A 64 -4.99 -12.23 4.45
N PHE A 65 -5.93 -12.80 5.21
CA PHE A 65 -5.66 -13.49 6.47
C PHE A 65 -6.02 -14.98 6.40
N PRO A 66 -5.50 -15.82 7.31
CA PRO A 66 -5.97 -17.18 7.47
C PRO A 66 -7.50 -17.21 7.71
N GLU A 67 -8.14 -18.28 7.26
CA GLU A 67 -9.58 -18.46 7.42
C GLU A 67 -10.00 -18.34 8.89
N GLY A 68 -11.10 -17.62 9.15
CA GLY A 68 -11.62 -17.40 10.51
C GLY A 68 -10.89 -16.33 11.33
N TYR A 69 -9.66 -15.94 10.96
CA TYR A 69 -8.85 -15.00 11.75
C TYR A 69 -9.55 -13.65 12.02
N VAL A 70 -10.06 -13.00 10.97
CA VAL A 70 -10.72 -11.69 11.09
C VAL A 70 -12.02 -11.80 11.89
N GLU A 71 -12.76 -12.89 11.72
CA GLU A 71 -14.01 -13.14 12.45
C GLU A 71 -13.76 -13.32 13.95
N GLU A 72 -12.74 -14.13 14.31
CA GLU A 72 -12.34 -14.32 15.70
C GLU A 72 -11.86 -13.02 16.34
N LEU A 73 -11.06 -12.23 15.62
CA LEU A 73 -10.59 -10.93 16.09
C LEU A 73 -11.77 -9.97 16.33
N GLY A 74 -12.71 -9.91 15.39
CA GLY A 74 -13.92 -9.10 15.52
C GLY A 74 -14.81 -9.52 16.69
N LYS A 75 -14.98 -10.83 16.92
CA LYS A 75 -15.72 -11.37 18.08
C LYS A 75 -15.04 -11.04 19.40
N ALA A 76 -13.72 -11.22 19.47
CA ALA A 76 -12.95 -11.00 20.70
C ALA A 76 -12.94 -9.52 21.12
N ALA A 77 -12.84 -8.60 20.16
CA ALA A 77 -12.79 -7.17 20.42
C ALA A 77 -14.17 -6.48 20.35
N GLY A 78 -15.21 -7.15 19.86
CA GLY A 78 -16.57 -6.60 19.74
C GLY A 78 -16.66 -5.48 18.70
N ILE A 79 -15.91 -5.60 17.61
CA ILE A 79 -15.71 -4.55 16.59
C ILE A 79 -15.83 -5.11 15.17
N ASP A 80 -16.10 -4.22 14.21
CA ASP A 80 -15.86 -4.49 12.79
C ASP A 80 -14.39 -4.16 12.47
N VAL A 81 -13.57 -5.20 12.35
CA VAL A 81 -12.12 -5.08 12.12
C VAL A 81 -11.83 -4.33 10.82
N PHE A 82 -12.61 -4.59 9.76
CA PHE A 82 -12.41 -3.93 8.49
C PHE A 82 -12.65 -2.43 8.61
N GLU A 83 -13.78 -2.02 9.19
CA GLU A 83 -14.11 -0.60 9.35
C GLU A 83 -13.09 0.11 10.24
N GLN A 84 -12.65 -0.53 11.32
CA GLN A 84 -11.67 0.09 12.20
C GLN A 84 -10.33 0.31 11.50
N ILE A 85 -9.84 -0.69 10.76
CA ILE A 85 -8.57 -0.57 10.03
C ILE A 85 -8.71 0.39 8.85
N ALA A 86 -9.79 0.31 8.09
CA ALA A 86 -10.06 1.23 6.98
C ALA A 86 -10.09 2.67 7.48
N ALA A 87 -10.79 2.93 8.60
CA ALA A 87 -10.83 4.24 9.26
C ALA A 87 -9.45 4.72 9.74
N ALA A 88 -8.62 3.82 10.27
CA ALA A 88 -7.26 4.15 10.69
C ALA A 88 -6.30 4.37 9.50
N THR A 89 -6.57 3.76 8.34
CA THR A 89 -5.74 3.84 7.13
C THR A 89 -6.18 4.96 6.19
N VAL A 90 -7.15 5.80 6.61
CA VAL A 90 -7.68 6.89 5.77
C VAL A 90 -6.60 7.90 5.45
N ILE A 91 -6.29 7.99 4.16
CA ILE A 91 -5.56 9.11 3.61
C ILE A 91 -6.54 10.16 3.10
N SER A 92 -6.26 11.43 3.38
CA SER A 92 -7.01 12.55 2.82
C SER A 92 -6.80 12.67 1.29
N GLY A 93 -7.65 11.99 0.52
CA GLY A 93 -7.67 12.06 -0.94
C GLY A 93 -8.43 10.90 -1.59
N THR A 94 -8.53 10.92 -2.91
CA THR A 94 -9.03 9.81 -3.71
C THR A 94 -7.88 8.89 -4.07
N TYR A 95 -8.03 7.61 -3.79
CA TYR A 95 -7.09 6.57 -4.23
C TYR A 95 -7.01 6.52 -5.76
N MET A 96 -5.81 6.57 -6.31
CA MET A 96 -5.57 6.54 -7.76
C MET A 96 -4.96 5.21 -8.22
N GLY A 97 -4.25 4.52 -7.33
CA GLY A 97 -3.61 3.23 -7.57
C GLY A 97 -2.35 3.06 -6.73
N ASP A 98 -1.70 1.92 -6.90
CA ASP A 98 -0.54 1.52 -6.11
C ASP A 98 0.48 0.71 -6.91
N ALA A 99 1.64 0.47 -6.29
CA ALA A 99 2.69 -0.39 -6.83
C ALA A 99 3.57 -0.94 -5.70
N CYS A 100 3.98 -2.19 -5.81
CA CYS A 100 5.01 -2.75 -4.92
C CYS A 100 6.39 -2.33 -5.44
N ARG A 101 7.17 -1.61 -4.62
CA ARG A 101 8.47 -1.06 -5.06
C ARG A 101 9.66 -1.89 -4.62
N GLU A 102 9.59 -2.44 -3.43
CA GLU A 102 10.67 -3.23 -2.86
C GLU A 102 10.10 -4.24 -1.87
N PHE A 103 10.86 -5.30 -1.66
CA PHE A 103 10.66 -6.19 -0.54
C PHE A 103 11.98 -6.48 0.14
N ARG A 104 11.90 -6.89 1.40
CA ARG A 104 13.04 -7.36 2.17
C ARG A 104 12.65 -8.60 2.95
N ASP A 105 13.43 -9.66 2.80
CA ASP A 105 13.25 -10.86 3.62
C ASP A 105 13.59 -10.56 5.08
N VAL A 106 12.76 -11.04 6.00
CA VAL A 106 13.01 -10.96 7.43
C VAL A 106 14.01 -12.04 7.81
N SER A 107 15.29 -11.66 7.81
CA SER A 107 16.43 -12.53 8.10
C SER A 107 17.46 -11.82 8.97
N VAL A 108 18.32 -12.61 9.62
CA VAL A 108 19.44 -12.08 10.43
C VAL A 108 20.41 -11.29 9.56
N GLN A 109 20.64 -11.72 8.32
CA GLN A 109 21.50 -11.05 7.34
C GLN A 109 20.97 -9.64 6.99
N ASN A 110 19.65 -9.47 6.97
CA ASN A 110 18.99 -8.19 6.72
C ASN A 110 18.78 -7.36 8.00
N GLY A 111 19.31 -7.82 9.15
CA GLY A 111 19.26 -7.12 10.43
C GLY A 111 17.99 -7.36 11.26
N TYR A 112 17.19 -8.38 10.93
CA TYR A 112 15.96 -8.68 11.66
C TYR A 112 16.09 -9.91 12.57
N ASP A 113 15.38 -9.86 13.69
CA ASP A 113 15.15 -11.03 14.53
C ASP A 113 14.02 -11.90 13.95
N ALA A 114 14.39 -12.74 12.99
CA ALA A 114 13.45 -13.65 12.33
C ALA A 114 12.73 -14.58 13.31
N ALA A 115 13.37 -14.96 14.42
CA ALA A 115 12.77 -15.84 15.42
C ALA A 115 11.63 -15.12 16.17
N THR A 116 11.85 -13.86 16.53
CA THR A 116 10.80 -13.03 17.14
C THR A 116 9.62 -12.82 16.18
N PHE A 117 9.86 -12.52 14.91
CA PHE A 117 8.77 -12.36 13.93
C PHE A 117 7.94 -13.64 13.80
N ARG A 118 8.59 -14.79 13.60
CA ARG A 118 7.91 -16.09 13.51
C ARG A 118 7.14 -16.42 14.78
N SER A 119 7.72 -16.20 15.95
CA SER A 119 7.04 -16.43 17.23
C SER A 119 5.76 -15.59 17.37
N ARG A 120 5.80 -14.33 16.94
CA ARG A 120 4.62 -13.45 16.96
C ARG A 120 3.56 -13.90 15.95
N ILE A 121 3.97 -14.31 14.76
CA ILE A 121 3.05 -14.87 13.76
C ILE A 121 2.37 -16.13 14.30
N CYS A 122 3.11 -17.09 14.90
CA CYS A 122 2.52 -18.28 15.51
C CYS A 122 1.46 -17.95 16.55
N ARG A 123 1.71 -16.93 17.38
CA ARG A 123 0.78 -16.50 18.42
C ARG A 123 -0.53 -15.97 17.85
N VAL A 124 -0.48 -15.31 16.69
CA VAL A 124 -1.62 -14.59 16.11
C VAL A 124 -2.36 -15.46 15.10
N ALA A 125 -1.64 -16.18 14.24
CA ALA A 125 -2.18 -17.00 13.16
C ALA A 125 -2.46 -18.45 13.57
N ASN A 126 -2.23 -18.83 14.83
CA ASN A 126 -2.43 -20.18 15.37
C ASN A 126 -1.78 -21.29 14.50
N CYS A 127 -0.55 -21.06 14.04
CA CYS A 127 0.23 -22.00 13.24
C CYS A 127 1.50 -22.43 13.98
N GLN A 128 2.11 -23.55 13.57
CA GLN A 128 3.39 -23.97 14.13
C GLN A 128 4.54 -23.17 13.51
N TYR A 129 5.62 -23.02 14.28
CA TYR A 129 6.80 -22.29 13.84
C TYR A 129 7.42 -22.89 12.56
N SER A 130 7.36 -24.22 12.42
CA SER A 130 7.82 -24.96 11.25
C SER A 130 6.98 -24.75 9.99
N ASP A 131 5.73 -24.32 10.14
CA ASP A 131 4.81 -24.15 9.03
C ASP A 131 5.05 -22.82 8.30
N ILE A 132 5.70 -21.87 8.98
CA ILE A 132 6.05 -20.57 8.42
C ILE A 132 7.20 -20.76 7.43
N GLY A 133 6.92 -20.51 6.15
CA GLY A 133 7.89 -20.46 5.07
C GLY A 133 8.68 -19.16 5.12
N ASN A 134 8.49 -18.29 4.14
CA ASN A 134 9.13 -16.98 4.10
C ASN A 134 8.37 -15.93 4.92
N VAL A 135 9.10 -14.90 5.37
CA VAL A 135 8.53 -13.69 5.98
C VAL A 135 9.20 -12.50 5.30
N GLN A 136 8.39 -11.55 4.84
CA GLN A 136 8.86 -10.41 4.05
C GLN A 136 8.22 -9.12 4.53
N ILE A 137 8.97 -8.03 4.43
CA ILE A 137 8.44 -6.67 4.53
C ILE A 137 8.34 -6.12 3.11
N GLN A 138 7.12 -5.82 2.67
CA GLN A 138 6.79 -5.29 1.35
C GLN A 138 6.55 -3.78 1.47
N ARG A 139 7.19 -2.99 0.62
CA ARG A 139 6.88 -1.56 0.50
C ARG A 139 5.93 -1.33 -0.66
N VAL A 140 4.72 -0.93 -0.34
CA VAL A 140 3.69 -0.53 -1.29
C VAL A 140 3.60 0.98 -1.31
N GLN A 141 3.75 1.56 -2.50
CA GLN A 141 3.48 2.96 -2.71
C GLN A 141 2.05 3.16 -3.18
N VAL A 142 1.35 4.08 -2.53
CA VAL A 142 -0.02 4.46 -2.88
C VAL A 142 -0.03 5.89 -3.39
N LEU A 143 -0.53 6.08 -4.61
CA LEU A 143 -0.83 7.41 -5.11
C LEU A 143 -2.26 7.79 -4.77
N TYR A 144 -2.42 8.97 -4.20
CA TYR A 144 -3.72 9.56 -3.94
C TYR A 144 -3.76 11.01 -4.41
N LYS A 145 -4.96 11.45 -4.78
CA LYS A 145 -5.21 12.80 -5.27
C LYS A 145 -6.15 13.53 -4.31
N ASN A 146 -5.67 14.63 -3.73
CA ASN A 146 -6.55 15.56 -3.04
C ASN A 146 -6.99 16.68 -4.00
N ALA A 147 -7.78 17.64 -3.51
CA ALA A 147 -8.37 18.71 -4.32
C ALA A 147 -7.38 19.52 -5.18
N LYS A 148 -6.07 19.49 -4.89
CA LYS A 148 -5.07 20.34 -5.57
C LYS A 148 -3.78 19.62 -5.99
N VAL A 149 -3.43 18.48 -5.40
CA VAL A 149 -2.16 17.79 -5.64
C VAL A 149 -2.29 16.28 -5.58
N GLU A 150 -1.49 15.61 -6.41
CA GLU A 150 -1.16 14.19 -6.27
C GLU A 150 -0.08 14.03 -5.19
N LYS A 151 -0.19 12.97 -4.39
CA LYS A 151 0.74 12.62 -3.33
C LYS A 151 0.97 11.11 -3.31
N ILE A 152 2.18 10.71 -2.92
CA ILE A 152 2.55 9.31 -2.68
C ILE A 152 2.69 9.10 -1.17
N ALA A 153 2.13 8.00 -0.67
CA ALA A 153 2.43 7.47 0.65
C ALA A 153 3.13 6.10 0.53
N ASP A 154 4.07 5.84 1.44
CA ASP A 154 4.72 4.54 1.58
C ASP A 154 4.06 3.75 2.71
N PHE A 155 3.64 2.54 2.41
CA PHE A 155 3.17 1.55 3.38
C PHE A 155 4.14 0.37 3.43
N TYR A 156 4.47 -0.08 4.63
CA TYR A 156 5.34 -1.22 4.87
C TYR A 156 4.53 -2.34 5.50
N LEU A 157 4.38 -3.45 4.77
CA LEU A 157 3.51 -4.56 5.13
C LEU A 157 4.36 -5.78 5.43
N THR A 158 4.24 -6.31 6.64
CA THR A 158 4.82 -7.61 6.97
C THR A 158 3.87 -8.71 6.51
N VAL A 159 4.37 -9.57 5.63
CA VAL A 159 3.64 -10.70 5.04
C VAL A 159 4.42 -11.99 5.29
N TYR A 160 3.72 -13.11 5.34
CA TYR A 160 4.34 -14.40 5.62
C TYR A 160 3.68 -15.52 4.84
N GLU A 161 4.41 -16.60 4.63
CA GLU A 161 3.97 -17.76 3.86
C GLU A 161 3.68 -18.95 4.78
N ILE A 162 2.58 -19.66 4.55
CA ILE A 162 2.29 -20.98 5.12
C ILE A 162 1.87 -21.91 3.99
N GLY A 163 2.58 -23.02 3.80
CA GLY A 163 2.22 -24.05 2.83
C GLY A 163 2.05 -23.54 1.39
N GLY A 164 2.85 -22.56 0.96
CA GLY A 164 2.76 -21.94 -0.36
C GLY A 164 1.74 -20.80 -0.49
N THR A 165 0.98 -20.50 0.57
CA THR A 165 -0.01 -19.42 0.60
C THR A 165 0.51 -18.24 1.43
N TRP A 166 0.40 -17.02 0.89
CA TRP A 166 0.87 -15.80 1.56
C TRP A 166 -0.24 -15.08 2.32
N TYR A 167 0.07 -14.55 3.49
CA TYR A 167 -0.87 -13.87 4.39
C TYR A 167 -0.28 -12.57 4.93
N MET A 168 -1.16 -11.67 5.33
CA MET A 168 -0.85 -10.40 5.97
C MET A 168 -0.68 -10.60 7.48
N TYR A 169 0.37 -10.01 8.05
CA TYR A 169 0.59 -9.98 9.51
C TYR A 169 0.36 -8.57 10.08
N GLU A 170 1.05 -7.56 9.57
CA GLU A 170 1.09 -6.23 10.20
C GLU A 170 1.38 -5.11 9.19
N LEU A 171 0.69 -3.98 9.35
CA LEU A 171 0.87 -2.76 8.56
C LEU A 171 1.62 -1.71 9.38
N TRP A 172 2.60 -1.06 8.75
CA TRP A 172 3.29 0.11 9.25
C TRP A 172 3.21 1.24 8.20
N SER A 173 2.92 2.47 8.64
CA SER A 173 2.95 3.67 7.79
C SER A 173 4.00 4.65 8.30
N THR A 174 4.71 5.33 7.38
CA THR A 174 5.64 6.43 7.74
C THR A 174 4.93 7.75 8.01
N GLU A 175 3.71 7.92 7.52
CA GLU A 175 2.82 9.00 7.96
C GLU A 175 2.05 8.45 9.16
N GLY A 176 2.36 8.93 10.38
CA GLY A 176 1.71 8.46 11.61
C GLY A 176 0.18 8.54 11.51
N PHE A 177 -0.49 7.52 12.05
CA PHE A 177 -1.96 7.37 12.07
C PHE A 177 -2.67 8.53 12.79
#